data_AF-A0A7R7XPU6-F1
#
_entry.id   AF-A0A7R7XPU6-F1
#
_cell.length_a   1.000
_cell.length_b   1.000
_cell.length_c   1.000
_cell.angle_alpha   90.00
_cell.angle_beta   90.00
_cell.angle_gamma   90.00
#
_symmetry.space_group_name_H-M   'P 1'
#
loop_
_entity.id
_entity.type
_entity.pdbx_description
1 polymer ?
#
loop_
_entity_poly.entity_id
_entity_poly.type
_entity_poly.pdbx_seq_one_letter_code
_entity_poly.pdbx_strand_id
1 'polypeptide(L)'
;MRFSLFTLPAALFAAVASGHTVDCWGKGLNAPVEGVDYVIELMDKVALGKLSHLPHKSDGKWLYTKPGECRELACLKEAQVRWCNTGGLGHQLMMQNIVDAVKVLRRECSAVVNGVDTAGGVLYQPDNWNIILQQEDKCKDKK
;
A
#
# COMPACT_ATOMS: atom_id res chain seq x y z
N MET A 1 52.73 -14.68 37.07
CA MET A 1 51.32 -14.90 36.69
C MET A 1 50.92 -13.79 35.73
N ARG A 2 50.75 -14.09 34.44
CA ARG A 2 50.30 -13.14 33.41
C ARG A 2 48.87 -13.49 33.05
N PHE A 3 47.92 -12.61 33.35
CA PHE A 3 46.53 -12.73 32.93
C PHE A 3 46.36 -12.01 31.60
N SER A 4 46.22 -12.78 30.52
CA SER A 4 45.85 -12.27 29.19
C SER A 4 44.32 -12.30 29.09
N LEU A 5 43.69 -11.13 29.21
CA LEU A 5 42.28 -10.93 28.90
C LEU A 5 42.09 -10.92 27.38
N PHE A 6 41.51 -11.98 26.84
CA PHE A 6 40.96 -11.98 25.48
C PHE A 6 39.57 -11.34 25.52
N THR A 7 39.49 -10.06 25.16
CA THR A 7 38.22 -9.39 24.86
C THR A 7 37.78 -9.76 23.45
N LEU A 8 36.78 -10.65 23.34
CA LEU A 8 36.08 -10.92 22.08
C LEU A 8 35.12 -9.75 21.77
N PRO A 9 35.22 -9.09 20.60
CA PRO A 9 34.20 -8.13 20.18
C PRO A 9 32.96 -8.92 19.73
N ALA A 10 31.85 -8.77 20.46
CA ALA A 10 30.54 -9.17 19.98
C ALA A 10 30.18 -8.27 18.77
N ALA A 11 30.31 -8.81 17.57
CA ALA A 11 29.83 -8.16 16.36
C ALA A 11 28.29 -8.13 16.40
N LEU A 12 27.73 -6.96 16.71
CA LEU A 12 26.30 -6.69 16.57
C LEU A 12 25.97 -6.64 15.08
N PHE A 13 25.33 -7.70 14.57
CA PHE A 13 24.63 -7.64 13.29
C PHE A 13 23.43 -6.70 13.44
N ALA A 14 23.59 -5.44 13.04
CA ALA A 14 22.47 -4.55 12.81
C ALA A 14 21.70 -5.06 11.58
N ALA A 15 20.63 -5.81 11.82
CA ALA A 15 19.64 -6.10 10.78
C ALA A 15 19.00 -4.77 10.38
N VAL A 16 19.43 -4.20 9.26
CA VAL A 16 18.75 -3.07 8.64
C VAL A 16 17.48 -3.63 8.00
N ALA A 17 16.45 -3.84 8.82
CA ALA A 17 15.11 -4.09 8.32
C ALA A 17 14.64 -2.77 7.70
N SER A 18 14.81 -2.61 6.39
CA SER A 18 14.01 -1.67 5.62
C SER A 18 12.59 -2.25 5.56
N GLY A 19 11.89 -2.19 6.69
CA GLY A 19 10.56 -2.74 6.87
C GLY A 19 9.55 -1.66 6.52
N HIS A 20 8.75 -1.91 5.50
CA HIS A 20 7.45 -1.25 5.42
C HIS A 20 6.65 -1.64 6.67
N THR A 21 5.88 -0.71 7.21
CA THR A 21 4.98 -0.98 8.35
C THR A 21 3.58 -1.14 7.83
N VAL A 22 2.89 -2.20 8.25
CA VAL A 22 1.49 -2.46 7.90
C VAL A 22 0.62 -2.19 9.13
N ASP A 23 -0.39 -1.33 8.97
CA ASP A 23 -1.42 -1.05 9.97
C ASP A 23 -2.80 -1.46 9.42
N CYS A 24 -3.22 -2.68 9.77
CA CYS A 24 -4.49 -3.25 9.35
C CYS A 24 -5.72 -2.64 10.03
N TRP A 25 -5.51 -1.80 11.04
CA TRP A 25 -6.59 -1.12 11.78
C TRP A 25 -6.54 0.41 11.58
N GLY A 26 -5.65 0.89 10.72
CA GLY A 26 -5.40 2.29 10.46
C GLY A 26 -6.54 2.95 9.66
N LYS A 27 -7.37 3.74 10.35
CA LYS A 27 -8.32 4.77 9.84
C LYS A 27 -9.42 4.38 8.82
N GLY A 28 -9.46 3.16 8.30
CA GLY A 28 -10.45 2.74 7.30
C GLY A 28 -11.42 1.66 7.79
N LEU A 29 -12.66 1.70 7.30
CA LEU A 29 -13.52 0.52 7.26
C LEU A 29 -12.89 -0.51 6.30
N ASN A 30 -12.96 -1.80 6.61
CA ASN A 30 -12.37 -2.83 5.75
C ASN A 30 -13.25 -3.05 4.50
N ALA A 31 -12.68 -2.90 3.30
CA ALA A 31 -13.42 -3.07 2.05
C ALA A 31 -13.74 -4.56 1.81
N PRO A 32 -14.88 -4.89 1.16
CA PRO A 32 -15.15 -6.25 0.71
C PRO A 32 -14.02 -6.77 -0.18
N VAL A 33 -13.55 -7.97 0.10
CA VAL A 33 -12.44 -8.61 -0.63
C VAL A 33 -12.68 -8.65 -2.15
N GLU A 34 -13.91 -8.89 -2.59
CA GLU A 34 -14.26 -8.88 -4.02
C GLU A 34 -13.94 -7.53 -4.69
N GLY A 35 -14.22 -6.43 -3.99
CA GLY A 35 -13.90 -5.08 -4.48
C GLY A 35 -12.40 -4.84 -4.52
N VAL A 36 -11.68 -5.30 -3.51
CA VAL A 36 -10.21 -5.22 -3.45
C VAL A 36 -9.57 -6.00 -4.60
N ASP A 37 -9.98 -7.24 -4.81
CA ASP A 37 -9.44 -8.12 -5.86
C ASP A 37 -9.73 -7.54 -7.26
N TYR A 38 -10.91 -6.95 -7.46
CA TYR A 38 -11.27 -6.24 -8.70
C TYR A 38 -10.38 -5.02 -8.96
N VAL A 39 -10.12 -4.21 -7.94
CA VAL A 39 -9.22 -3.05 -8.05
C VAL A 39 -7.80 -3.50 -8.37
N ILE A 40 -7.29 -4.54 -7.70
CA ILE A 40 -5.97 -5.12 -7.97
C ILE A 40 -5.86 -5.57 -9.43
N GLU A 41 -6.87 -6.28 -9.96
CA GLU A 41 -6.88 -6.75 -11.35
C GLU A 41 -6.74 -5.58 -12.35
N LEU A 42 -7.51 -4.50 -12.16
CA LEU A 42 -7.45 -3.35 -13.05
C LEU A 42 -6.12 -2.61 -12.95
N MET A 43 -5.60 -2.42 -11.73
CA MET A 43 -4.32 -1.76 -11.53
C MET A 43 -3.17 -2.60 -12.10
N ASP A 44 -3.20 -3.94 -12.00
CA ASP A 44 -2.25 -4.84 -12.65
C ASP A 44 -2.30 -4.68 -14.17
N LYS A 45 -3.49 -4.56 -14.77
CA LYS A 45 -3.62 -4.29 -16.22
C LYS A 45 -2.95 -2.96 -16.61
N VAL A 46 -3.07 -1.91 -15.78
CA VAL A 46 -2.36 -0.63 -16.01
C VAL A 46 -0.85 -0.79 -15.84
N ALA A 47 -0.40 -1.46 -14.79
CA ALA A 47 1.02 -1.70 -14.52
C ALA A 47 1.71 -2.48 -15.65
N LEU A 48 1.01 -3.48 -16.20
CA LEU A 48 1.45 -4.31 -17.32
C LEU A 48 1.28 -3.62 -18.70
N GLY A 49 0.71 -2.41 -18.76
CA GLY A 49 0.44 -1.69 -20.01
C GLY A 49 -0.67 -2.29 -20.87
N LYS A 50 -1.49 -3.19 -20.30
CA LYS A 50 -2.69 -3.76 -20.94
C LYS A 50 -3.88 -2.80 -20.89
N LEU A 51 -3.84 -1.83 -19.99
CA LEU A 51 -4.79 -0.72 -19.87
C LEU A 51 -4.01 0.59 -19.77
N SER A 52 -4.47 1.65 -20.44
CA SER A 52 -3.80 2.96 -20.41
C SER A 52 -3.92 3.65 -19.05
N HIS A 53 -5.10 3.58 -18.44
CA HIS A 53 -5.43 4.18 -17.15
C HIS A 53 -6.65 3.48 -16.53
N LEU A 54 -6.85 3.64 -15.22
CA LEU A 54 -8.06 3.14 -14.53
C LEU A 54 -9.34 3.86 -15.02
N PRO A 55 -10.53 3.26 -14.86
CA PRO A 55 -11.80 3.93 -15.13
C PRO A 55 -11.91 5.27 -14.38
N HIS A 56 -12.33 6.33 -15.08
CA HIS A 56 -12.49 7.68 -14.53
C HIS A 56 -11.20 8.34 -13.99
N LYS A 57 -10.02 7.83 -14.38
CA LYS A 57 -8.72 8.39 -14.01
C LYS A 57 -7.90 8.68 -15.26
N SER A 58 -6.96 9.61 -15.16
CA SER A 58 -5.98 9.92 -16.21
C SER A 58 -4.60 9.32 -15.93
N ASP A 59 -4.43 8.75 -14.74
CA ASP A 59 -3.19 8.16 -14.26
C ASP A 59 -2.87 6.86 -14.99
N GLY A 60 -1.69 6.78 -15.59
CA GLY A 60 -1.20 5.59 -16.29
C GLY A 60 -0.17 4.81 -15.50
N LYS A 61 0.85 4.29 -16.20
CA LYS A 61 1.90 3.45 -15.59
C LYS A 61 2.78 4.20 -14.58
N TRP A 62 3.00 5.49 -14.79
CA TRP A 62 3.79 6.35 -13.92
C TRP A 62 2.90 7.40 -13.27
N LEU A 63 3.07 7.54 -11.96
CA LEU A 63 2.25 8.39 -11.12
C LEU A 63 3.15 9.42 -10.46
N TYR A 64 2.72 10.67 -10.39
CA TYR A 64 3.40 11.73 -9.66
C TYR A 64 2.47 12.31 -8.59
N THR A 65 3.00 12.58 -7.40
CA THR A 65 2.28 13.21 -6.29
C THR A 65 3.15 14.26 -5.63
N LYS A 66 2.59 15.46 -5.36
CA LYS A 66 3.33 16.55 -4.71
C LYS A 66 3.55 16.26 -3.22
N PRO A 67 4.49 16.97 -2.54
CA PRO A 67 4.64 16.88 -1.10
C PRO A 67 3.33 17.09 -0.35
N GLY A 68 3.01 16.23 0.62
CA GLY A 68 1.83 16.35 1.47
C GLY A 68 0.49 16.00 0.81
N GLU A 69 0.47 15.60 -0.46
CA GLU A 69 -0.77 15.24 -1.15
C GLU A 69 -1.13 13.76 -0.98
N CYS A 70 -2.44 13.48 -0.89
CA CYS A 70 -3.03 12.14 -0.90
C CYS A 70 -4.00 12.00 -2.07
N ARG A 71 -3.59 11.29 -3.12
CA ARG A 71 -4.36 11.10 -4.35
C ARG A 71 -5.19 9.82 -4.28
N GLU A 72 -6.46 9.91 -4.66
CA GLU A 72 -7.31 8.72 -4.89
C GLU A 72 -6.97 8.11 -6.25
N LEU A 73 -6.40 6.92 -6.23
CA LEU A 73 -6.00 6.18 -7.43
C LEU A 73 -7.16 5.32 -7.95
N ALA A 74 -7.89 4.65 -7.06
CA ALA A 74 -9.04 3.82 -7.41
C ALA A 74 -10.19 4.03 -6.42
N CYS A 75 -11.41 3.93 -6.93
CA CYS A 75 -12.65 3.94 -6.14
C CYS A 75 -13.70 3.15 -6.92
N LEU A 76 -13.74 1.83 -6.69
CA LEU A 76 -14.54 0.87 -7.45
C LEU A 76 -15.03 -0.23 -6.51
N LYS A 77 -16.27 -0.70 -6.69
CA LYS A 77 -16.86 -1.79 -5.89
C LYS A 77 -16.61 -1.67 -4.38
N GLU A 78 -16.93 -0.52 -3.81
CA GLU A 78 -16.72 -0.20 -2.37
C GLU A 78 -15.25 -0.14 -1.91
N ALA A 79 -14.28 -0.48 -2.75
CA ALA A 79 -12.86 -0.40 -2.43
C ALA A 79 -12.25 0.91 -2.95
N GLN A 80 -11.57 1.62 -2.06
CA GLN A 80 -10.80 2.82 -2.37
C GLN A 80 -9.31 2.58 -2.13
N VAL A 81 -8.49 2.95 -3.12
CA VAL A 81 -7.03 2.95 -3.01
C VAL A 81 -6.53 4.38 -3.12
N ARG A 82 -5.77 4.82 -2.12
CA ARG A 82 -5.14 6.15 -2.10
C ARG A 82 -3.64 6.01 -1.95
N TRP A 83 -2.91 6.90 -2.62
CA TRP A 83 -1.48 7.08 -2.47
C TRP A 83 -1.19 8.44 -1.87
N CYS A 84 -0.51 8.45 -0.72
CA CYS A 84 -0.08 9.65 -0.02
C CYS A 84 1.43 9.82 -0.12
N ASN A 85 1.87 11.03 -0.47
CA ASN A 85 3.27 11.43 -0.33
C ASN A 85 3.40 12.27 0.95
N THR A 86 3.99 11.70 2.00
CA THR A 86 4.24 12.38 3.27
C THR A 86 5.64 12.99 3.35
N GLY A 87 6.42 12.92 2.27
CA GLY A 87 7.75 13.51 2.18
C GLY A 87 7.71 15.01 1.89
N GLY A 88 8.89 15.64 1.97
CA GLY A 88 9.08 17.05 1.64
C GLY A 88 9.29 17.35 0.15
N LEU A 89 9.40 16.32 -0.70
CA LEU A 89 9.66 16.44 -2.15
C LEU A 89 8.60 15.69 -2.95
N GLY A 90 8.38 16.11 -4.20
CA GLY A 90 7.49 15.37 -5.12
C GLY A 90 8.02 13.96 -5.35
N HIS A 91 7.11 12.99 -5.41
CA HIS A 91 7.46 11.58 -5.56
C HIS A 91 6.86 11.05 -6.85
N GLN A 92 7.65 10.33 -7.64
CA GLN A 92 7.20 9.59 -8.82
C GLN A 92 7.29 8.09 -8.56
N LEU A 93 6.18 7.36 -8.72
CA LEU A 93 6.10 5.91 -8.52
C LEU A 93 5.54 5.22 -9.76
N MET A 94 5.93 3.96 -9.94
CA MET A 94 5.25 3.07 -10.88
C MET A 94 3.97 2.52 -10.25
N MET A 95 2.93 2.36 -11.07
CA MET A 95 1.69 1.67 -10.68
C MET A 95 1.98 0.30 -10.04
N GLN A 96 2.99 -0.43 -10.52
CA GLN A 96 3.38 -1.73 -9.96
C GLN A 96 3.67 -1.66 -8.45
N ASN A 97 4.41 -0.65 -7.99
CA ASN A 97 4.75 -0.50 -6.57
C ASN A 97 3.49 -0.27 -5.72
N ILE A 98 2.52 0.45 -6.27
CA ILE A 98 1.22 0.65 -5.62
C ILE A 98 0.46 -0.68 -5.55
N VAL A 99 0.40 -1.43 -6.65
CA VAL A 99 -0.30 -2.72 -6.69
C VAL A 99 0.30 -3.72 -5.72
N ASP A 100 1.63 -3.79 -5.65
CA ASP A 100 2.33 -4.69 -4.73
C ASP A 100 2.00 -4.34 -3.28
N ALA A 101 1.93 -3.05 -2.94
CA ALA A 101 1.50 -2.59 -1.63
C ALA A 101 0.02 -2.91 -1.32
N VAL A 102 -0.88 -2.76 -2.30
CA VAL A 102 -2.29 -3.16 -2.14
C VAL A 102 -2.41 -4.68 -1.96
N LYS A 103 -1.62 -5.49 -2.68
CA LYS A 103 -1.56 -6.95 -2.50
C LYS A 103 -1.06 -7.33 -1.10
N VAL A 104 -0.10 -6.60 -0.54
CA VAL A 104 0.35 -6.78 0.85
C VAL A 104 -0.81 -6.51 1.81
N LEU A 105 -1.51 -5.37 1.68
CA LEU A 105 -2.66 -5.05 2.51
C LEU A 105 -3.78 -6.08 2.38
N ARG A 106 -4.07 -6.51 1.15
CA ARG A 106 -5.04 -7.59 0.90
C ARG A 106 -4.65 -8.89 1.60
N ARG A 107 -3.38 -9.28 1.58
CA ARG A 107 -2.91 -10.53 2.21
C ARG A 107 -2.86 -10.44 3.74
N GLU A 108 -2.28 -9.36 4.26
CA GLU A 108 -1.91 -9.24 5.68
C GLU A 108 -3.03 -8.63 6.52
N CYS A 109 -3.92 -7.86 5.90
CA CYS A 109 -5.04 -7.19 6.57
C CYS A 109 -6.40 -7.74 6.16
N SER A 110 -6.46 -9.04 5.81
CA SER A 110 -7.74 -9.73 5.61
C SER A 110 -8.35 -10.16 6.94
N ALA A 111 -9.66 -9.93 7.09
CA ALA A 111 -10.44 -10.38 8.24
C ALA A 111 -11.89 -10.68 7.85
N VAL A 112 -12.53 -11.57 8.60
CA VAL A 112 -13.98 -11.82 8.49
C VAL A 112 -14.70 -10.89 9.45
N VAL A 113 -15.53 -9.98 8.92
CA VAL A 113 -16.33 -9.04 9.73
C VAL A 113 -17.80 -9.24 9.38
N ASN A 114 -18.63 -9.57 10.38
CA ASN A 114 -20.06 -9.86 10.19
C ASN A 114 -20.35 -10.93 9.11
N GLY A 115 -19.47 -11.93 8.98
CA GLY A 115 -19.58 -13.00 7.99
C GLY A 115 -19.16 -12.62 6.57
N VAL A 116 -18.57 -11.43 6.39
CA VAL A 116 -18.05 -10.95 5.10
C VAL A 116 -16.51 -10.91 5.15
N ASP A 117 -15.87 -11.44 4.10
CA ASP A 117 -14.43 -11.31 3.92
C ASP A 117 -14.08 -9.87 3.53
N THR A 118 -13.25 -9.23 4.33
CA THR A 118 -12.87 -7.82 4.17
C THR A 118 -11.36 -7.66 4.23
N ALA A 119 -10.84 -6.61 3.59
CA ALA A 119 -9.45 -6.20 3.72
C ALA A 119 -9.31 -4.68 3.69
N GLY A 120 -8.40 -4.14 4.51
CA GLY A 120 -8.18 -2.70 4.62
C GLY A 120 -7.02 -2.37 5.53
N GLY A 121 -6.45 -1.19 5.39
CA GLY A 121 -5.34 -0.72 6.22
C GLY A 121 -4.45 0.29 5.52
N VAL A 122 -3.35 0.61 6.18
CA VAL A 122 -2.32 1.53 5.69
C VAL A 122 -0.99 0.81 5.63
N LEU A 123 -0.32 0.91 4.49
CA LEU A 123 1.06 0.48 4.33
C LEU A 123 1.94 1.73 4.30
N TYR A 124 2.84 1.84 5.28
CA TYR A 124 3.80 2.93 5.40
C TYR A 124 5.15 2.50 4.83
N GLN A 125 5.70 3.30 3.93
CA GLN A 125 7.02 3.06 3.35
C GLN A 125 8.07 4.03 3.93
N PRO A 126 9.33 3.57 4.10
CA PRO A 126 10.39 4.37 4.72
C PRO A 126 10.81 5.60 3.90
N ASP A 127 10.52 5.63 2.60
CA ASP A 127 10.75 6.73 1.67
C ASP A 127 9.57 7.73 1.61
N ASN A 128 8.77 7.78 2.68
CA ASN A 128 7.73 8.77 2.94
C ASN A 128 6.58 8.77 1.92
N TRP A 129 6.16 7.60 1.47
CA TRP A 129 4.85 7.42 0.86
C TRP A 129 4.08 6.29 1.51
N ASN A 130 2.75 6.39 1.45
CA ASN A 130 1.86 5.43 2.06
C ASN A 130 0.76 5.03 1.10
N ILE A 131 0.30 3.79 1.20
CA ILE A 131 -0.90 3.30 0.53
C ILE A 131 -1.98 3.09 1.56
N ILE A 132 -3.18 3.59 1.27
CA ILE A 132 -4.36 3.39 2.08
C ILE A 132 -5.33 2.55 1.24
N LEU A 133 -5.76 1.43 1.80
CA LEU A 133 -6.84 0.60 1.29
C LEU A 133 -8.00 0.67 2.28
N GLN A 134 -9.17 1.11 1.85
CA GLN A 134 -10.32 1.23 2.73
C GLN A 134 -11.64 1.05 1.98
N GLN A 135 -12.70 0.76 2.72
CA GLN A 135 -14.07 0.83 2.22
C GLN A 135 -14.50 2.29 2.08
N GLU A 136 -15.21 2.60 1.00
CA GLU A 136 -15.82 3.90 0.78
C GLU A 136 -17.15 3.72 0.04
N ASP A 137 -18.25 4.14 0.66
CA ASP A 137 -19.61 3.96 0.14
C ASP A 137 -19.79 4.59 -1.24
N LYS A 138 -19.11 5.72 -1.51
CA LYS A 138 -19.13 6.41 -2.81
C LYS A 138 -18.52 5.58 -3.94
N CYS A 139 -17.84 4.48 -3.63
CA CYS A 139 -17.25 3.56 -4.60
C CYS A 139 -18.18 2.40 -4.95
N LYS A 140 -19.31 2.22 -4.26
CA LYS A 140 -20.19 1.05 -4.40
C LYS A 140 -20.69 0.82 -5.83
N ASP A 141 -21.16 1.87 -6.49
CA ASP A 141 -21.79 1.77 -7.81
C ASP A 141 -20.81 1.97 -8.98
N LYS A 142 -19.51 2.16 -8.68
CA LYS A 142 -18.49 2.40 -9.69
C LYS A 142 -17.83 1.09 -10.11
N LYS A 143 -17.73 0.86 -11.42
CA LYS A 143 -17.20 -0.36 -12.05
C LYS A 143 -16.13 -0.01 -13.08
#